data_AF-A0A926W3P0-F1
#
_entry.id   AF-A0A926W3P0-F1
#
_cell.length_a   1.000
_cell.length_b   1.000
_cell.length_c   1.000
_cell.angle_alpha   90.00
_cell.angle_beta   90.00
_cell.angle_gamma   90.00
#
_symmetry.space_group_name_H-M   'P 1'
#
loop_
_entity.id
_entity.type
_entity.pdbx_description
1 polymer ?
#
loop_
_entity_poly.entity_id
_entity_poly.type
_entity_poly.pdbx_seq_one_letter_code
_entity_poly.pdbx_strand_id
1 'polypeptide(L)'
;MNWKVRLHNKTIALYLVVPCSLVLAVVEPLVSRANQESKQRDKYYSHSLPLGKGNLKESRVSNQIAPGITHTVIVRGQQSNREVYTVDITFQATQQAAQATANLLKSQGYQPYLKP
;
A
#
# COMPACT_ATOMS: atom_id res chain seq x y z
N MET A 1 -5.70 -47.03 63.09
CA MET A 1 -4.96 -45.79 62.72
C MET A 1 -4.32 -45.99 61.36
N ASN A 2 -4.80 -45.32 60.30
CA ASN A 2 -3.92 -44.84 59.22
C ASN A 2 -4.65 -43.81 58.34
N TRP A 3 -4.58 -42.54 58.74
CA TRP A 3 -5.28 -41.40 58.13
C TRP A 3 -4.39 -40.58 57.18
N LYS A 4 -3.17 -41.07 56.89
CA LYS A 4 -2.08 -40.29 56.28
C LYS A 4 -2.04 -40.22 54.73
N VAL A 5 -3.00 -40.79 54.00
CA VAL A 5 -2.94 -40.76 52.51
C VAL A 5 -3.71 -39.58 51.90
N ARG A 6 -4.33 -38.71 52.70
CA ARG A 6 -5.22 -37.64 52.20
C ARG A 6 -4.61 -36.25 52.06
N LEU A 7 -3.28 -36.09 52.14
CA LEU A 7 -2.65 -34.74 52.14
C LEU A 7 -1.62 -34.46 51.04
N HIS A 8 -1.24 -35.41 50.17
CA HIS A 8 -0.15 -35.16 49.21
C HIS A 8 -0.59 -34.73 47.79
N ASN A 9 -1.89 -34.70 47.46
CA ASN A 9 -2.33 -34.33 46.10
C ASN A 9 -2.61 -32.83 45.88
N LYS A 10 -2.51 -31.98 46.92
CA LYS A 10 -2.84 -30.54 46.77
C LYS A 10 -1.64 -29.62 46.57
N THR A 11 -0.43 -30.07 46.85
CA THR A 11 0.75 -29.19 46.89
C THR A 11 1.53 -29.12 45.56
N ILE A 12 1.34 -30.10 44.67
CA ILE A 12 2.05 -30.13 43.37
C ILE A 12 1.36 -29.23 42.32
N ALA A 13 0.05 -29.00 42.46
CA ALA A 13 -0.70 -28.16 41.51
C ALA A 13 -0.34 -26.67 41.58
N LEU A 14 0.31 -26.20 42.64
CA LEU A 14 0.55 -24.77 42.88
C LEU A 14 1.85 -24.24 42.23
N TYR A 15 2.80 -25.12 41.88
CA TYR A 15 4.12 -24.67 41.38
C TYR A 15 4.24 -24.60 39.85
N LEU A 16 3.29 -25.13 39.08
CA LEU A 16 3.31 -25.06 37.60
C LEU A 16 2.50 -23.90 37.01
N VAL A 17 1.63 -23.25 37.79
CA VAL A 17 0.78 -22.16 37.30
C VAL A 17 1.49 -20.80 37.36
N VAL A 18 2.38 -20.61 38.34
CA VAL A 18 3.06 -19.32 38.59
C VAL A 18 4.03 -18.89 37.47
N PRO A 19 4.84 -19.77 36.82
CA PRO A 19 5.74 -19.28 35.78
C PRO A 19 5.03 -18.98 34.46
N CYS A 20 3.87 -19.58 34.19
CA CYS A 20 3.13 -19.33 32.95
C CYS A 20 2.38 -17.99 32.97
N SER A 21 1.91 -17.54 34.14
CA SER A 21 1.25 -16.24 34.30
C SER A 21 2.21 -15.06 34.17
N LEU A 22 3.49 -15.21 34.54
CA LEU A 22 4.48 -14.12 34.45
C LEU A 22 4.95 -13.86 33.02
N VAL A 23 4.96 -14.87 32.15
CA VAL A 23 5.34 -14.73 30.73
C VAL A 23 4.24 -14.01 29.93
N LEU A 24 2.96 -14.22 30.25
CA LEU A 24 1.84 -13.53 29.60
C LEU A 24 1.82 -12.02 29.86
N ALA A 25 2.20 -11.58 31.07
CA ALA A 25 2.14 -10.16 31.46
C ALA A 25 3.11 -9.25 30.70
N VAL A 26 4.17 -9.80 30.08
CA VAL A 26 5.18 -9.00 29.36
C VAL A 26 4.95 -9.04 27.84
N VAL A 27 4.38 -10.12 27.30
CA VAL A 27 4.19 -10.30 25.86
C VAL A 27 2.97 -9.53 25.34
N GLU A 28 1.87 -9.49 26.09
CA GLU A 28 0.65 -8.75 25.72
C GLU A 28 0.86 -7.25 25.44
N PRO A 29 1.56 -6.46 26.29
CA PRO A 29 1.75 -5.04 26.03
C PRO A 29 2.63 -4.74 24.80
N LEU A 30 3.53 -5.64 24.43
CA LEU A 30 4.37 -5.49 23.22
C LEU A 30 3.58 -5.72 21.93
N VAL A 31 2.75 -6.77 21.90
CA VAL A 31 1.87 -7.08 20.76
C VAL A 31 0.78 -6.01 20.58
N SER A 32 0.26 -5.47 21.68
CA SER A 32 -0.76 -4.41 21.65
C SER A 32 -0.18 -3.08 21.14
N ARG A 33 1.06 -2.71 21.52
CA ARG A 33 1.75 -1.52 20.98
C ARG A 33 2.01 -1.61 19.48
N ALA A 34 2.47 -2.76 18.98
CA ALA A 34 2.70 -2.97 17.54
C ALA A 34 1.40 -2.81 16.72
N ASN A 35 0.27 -3.29 17.23
CA ASN A 35 -1.05 -3.12 16.61
C ASN A 35 -1.62 -1.69 16.71
N GLN A 36 -1.20 -0.89 17.71
CA GLN A 36 -1.60 0.51 17.81
C GLN A 36 -0.80 1.40 16.87
N GLU A 37 0.50 1.16 16.71
CA GLU A 37 1.35 1.90 15.76
C GLU A 37 0.92 1.68 14.30
N SER A 38 0.48 0.48 13.93
CA SER A 38 -0.04 0.21 12.58
C SER A 38 -1.32 1.01 12.30
N LYS A 39 -2.27 1.03 13.25
CA LYS A 39 -3.53 1.80 13.13
C LYS A 39 -3.33 3.32 13.14
N GLN A 40 -2.30 3.83 13.83
CA GLN A 40 -2.02 5.27 13.87
C GLN A 40 -1.36 5.80 12.59
N ARG A 41 -0.56 4.99 11.89
CA ARG A 41 0.11 5.40 10.64
C ARG A 41 -0.84 5.54 9.44
N ASP A 42 -1.98 4.85 9.45
CA ASP A 42 -3.01 4.99 8.40
C ASP A 42 -3.61 6.41 8.32
N LYS A 43 -3.49 7.20 9.40
CA LYS A 43 -4.08 8.55 9.47
C LYS A 43 -3.35 9.60 8.62
N TYR A 44 -2.07 9.39 8.28
CA TYR A 44 -1.24 10.37 7.55
C TYR A 44 -1.40 10.33 6.02
N TYR A 45 -2.03 9.28 5.47
CA TYR A 45 -2.24 9.14 4.01
C TYR A 45 -3.69 9.34 3.58
N SER A 46 -4.49 10.08 4.36
CA SER A 46 -5.92 10.29 4.07
C SER A 46 -6.21 11.10 2.79
N HIS A 47 -5.19 11.75 2.21
CA HIS A 47 -5.31 12.47 0.97
C HIS A 47 -5.06 11.54 -0.22
N SER A 48 -6.00 11.52 -1.17
CA SER A 48 -5.87 10.83 -2.45
C SER A 48 -4.59 11.23 -3.18
N LEU A 49 -4.01 10.34 -3.99
CA LEU A 49 -2.81 10.69 -4.75
C LEU A 49 -3.07 11.89 -5.69
N PRO A 50 -2.10 12.81 -5.84
CA PRO A 50 -2.20 13.98 -6.73
C PRO A 50 -1.96 13.58 -8.21
N LEU A 51 -2.55 12.46 -8.64
CA LEU A 51 -2.43 11.92 -9.99
C LEU A 51 -3.79 11.98 -10.68
N GLY A 52 -3.89 12.77 -11.74
CA GLY A 52 -5.13 13.01 -12.47
C GLY A 52 -6.15 13.84 -11.69
N LYS A 53 -7.43 13.67 -12.02
CA LYS A 53 -8.53 14.36 -11.31
C LYS A 53 -8.63 13.86 -9.87
N GLY A 54 -9.06 14.71 -8.93
CA GLY A 54 -9.14 14.36 -7.51
C GLY A 54 -10.09 13.19 -7.19
N ASN A 55 -11.15 13.04 -7.96
CA ASN A 55 -12.21 12.05 -7.76
C ASN A 55 -11.98 10.71 -8.50
N LEU A 56 -10.75 10.41 -8.95
CA LEU A 56 -10.47 9.10 -9.52
C LEU A 56 -10.57 8.01 -8.46
N LYS A 57 -11.17 6.88 -8.84
CA LYS A 57 -11.22 5.68 -8.00
C LYS A 57 -9.80 5.26 -7.61
N GLU A 58 -9.63 4.89 -6.35
CA GLU A 58 -8.35 4.50 -5.78
C GLU A 58 -8.54 3.31 -4.84
N SER A 59 -7.64 2.35 -4.91
CA SER A 59 -7.56 1.20 -4.00
C SER A 59 -6.16 1.15 -3.39
N ARG A 60 -6.08 0.90 -2.08
CA ARG A 60 -4.82 0.79 -1.33
C ARG A 60 -4.76 -0.53 -0.59
N VAL A 61 -3.64 -1.24 -0.75
CA VAL A 61 -3.35 -2.48 -0.03
C VAL A 61 -1.99 -2.34 0.64
N SER A 62 -1.96 -2.37 1.96
CA SER A 62 -0.73 -2.27 2.77
C SER A 62 -0.46 -3.60 3.46
N ASN A 63 0.75 -4.12 3.27
CA ASN A 63 1.22 -5.36 3.88
C ASN A 63 2.51 -5.08 4.65
N GLN A 64 2.55 -5.46 5.93
CA GLN A 64 3.80 -5.47 6.68
C GLN A 64 4.61 -6.71 6.25
N ILE A 65 5.78 -6.48 5.66
CA ILE A 65 6.64 -7.57 5.14
C ILE A 65 7.75 -7.95 6.12
N ALA A 66 8.09 -7.06 7.06
CA ALA A 66 8.99 -7.31 8.19
C ALA A 66 8.73 -6.26 9.29
N PRO A 67 9.27 -6.43 10.51
CA PRO A 67 9.24 -5.39 11.54
C PRO A 67 9.78 -4.06 11.00
N GLY A 68 8.96 -3.00 11.05
CA GLY A 68 9.33 -1.68 10.53
C GLY A 68 9.26 -1.52 9.01
N ILE A 69 8.91 -2.55 8.24
CA ILE A 69 8.83 -2.50 6.77
C ILE A 69 7.39 -2.78 6.30
N THR A 70 6.79 -1.79 5.65
CA THR A 70 5.46 -1.88 5.06
C THR A 70 5.56 -1.63 3.57
N HIS A 71 4.98 -2.53 2.78
CA HIS A 71 4.78 -2.36 1.34
C HIS A 71 3.33 -1.96 1.09
N THR A 72 3.13 -0.83 0.39
CA THR A 72 1.80 -0.33 0.04
C THR A 72 1.65 -0.25 -1.46
N VAL A 73 0.66 -0.96 -2.00
CA VAL A 73 0.26 -0.88 -3.41
C VAL A 73 -0.92 0.06 -3.53
N ILE A 74 -0.81 1.06 -4.40
CA ILE A 74 -1.90 1.99 -4.70
C ILE A 74 -2.26 1.86 -6.18
N VAL A 75 -3.51 1.48 -6.45
CA VAL A 75 -4.07 1.43 -7.80
C VAL A 75 -5.04 2.59 -7.94
N ARG A 76 -4.81 3.49 -8.90
CA ARG A 76 -5.63 4.70 -9.11
C ARG A 76 -6.00 4.89 -10.57
N GLY A 77 -7.22 5.35 -10.79
CA GLY A 77 -7.72 5.71 -12.11
C GLY A 77 -8.17 4.52 -12.93
N GLN A 78 -8.46 4.80 -14.19
CA GLN A 78 -8.89 3.85 -15.21
C GLN A 78 -8.53 4.41 -16.58
N GLN A 79 -8.48 3.55 -17.59
CA GLN A 79 -8.27 3.99 -18.97
C GLN A 79 -9.37 4.97 -19.39
N SER A 80 -8.95 6.09 -19.97
CA SER A 80 -9.86 7.07 -20.54
C SER A 80 -10.29 6.64 -21.94
N ASN A 81 -11.58 6.68 -22.22
CA ASN A 81 -12.10 6.50 -23.59
C ASN A 81 -11.76 7.66 -24.53
N ARG A 82 -11.18 8.74 -24.01
CA ARG A 82 -10.72 9.91 -24.77
C ARG A 82 -9.23 9.83 -25.13
N GLU A 83 -8.51 8.87 -24.56
CA GLU A 83 -7.11 8.63 -24.87
C GLU A 83 -7.00 7.56 -25.94
N VAL A 84 -6.17 7.81 -26.95
CA VAL A 84 -6.00 6.95 -28.12
C VAL A 84 -4.51 6.77 -28.39
N TYR A 85 -4.16 5.65 -29.02
CA TYR A 85 -2.83 5.47 -29.57
C TYR A 85 -2.67 6.32 -30.84
N THR A 86 -1.50 6.94 -31.00
CA THR A 86 -1.12 7.70 -32.19
C THR A 86 0.31 7.34 -32.58
N VAL A 87 0.68 7.63 -33.84
CA VAL A 87 2.06 7.53 -34.30
C VAL A 87 2.76 8.84 -34.00
N ASP A 88 3.84 8.78 -33.24
CA ASP A 88 4.73 9.91 -33.00
C ASP A 88 5.76 9.98 -34.13
N ILE A 89 5.77 11.08 -34.87
CA ILE A 89 6.68 11.26 -36.01
C ILE A 89 7.96 11.97 -35.54
N THR A 90 7.81 13.07 -34.79
CA THR A 90 8.93 13.85 -34.24
C THR A 90 8.42 14.77 -33.14
N PHE A 91 9.29 15.11 -32.18
CA PHE A 91 9.11 16.25 -31.28
C PHE A 91 9.92 17.44 -31.80
N GLN A 92 9.31 18.63 -31.83
CA GLN A 92 9.94 19.85 -32.34
C GLN A 92 9.90 20.93 -31.26
N ALA A 93 10.98 21.71 -31.15
CA ALA A 93 11.09 22.75 -30.13
C ALA A 93 10.12 23.93 -30.37
N THR A 94 9.67 24.12 -31.61
CA THR A 94 8.77 25.21 -31.98
C THR A 94 7.59 24.71 -32.81
N GLN A 95 6.44 25.37 -32.64
CA GLN A 95 5.25 25.09 -33.44
C GLN A 95 5.51 25.31 -34.94
N GLN A 96 6.35 26.28 -35.31
CA GLN A 96 6.70 26.56 -36.70
C GLN A 96 7.46 25.38 -37.34
N ALA A 97 8.42 24.79 -36.63
CA ALA A 97 9.15 23.61 -37.11
C ALA A 97 8.23 22.38 -37.22
N ALA A 98 7.32 22.19 -36.25
CA ALA A 98 6.29 21.15 -36.33
C ALA A 98 5.37 21.35 -37.55
N GLN A 99 4.96 22.59 -37.83
CA GLN A 99 4.10 22.91 -38.97
C GLN A 99 4.79 22.66 -40.32
N ALA A 100 6.08 22.98 -40.44
CA ALA A 100 6.85 22.67 -41.65
C ALA A 100 6.87 21.15 -41.92
N THR A 101 7.11 20.35 -40.88
CA THR A 101 7.09 18.88 -40.97
C THR A 101 5.70 18.37 -41.34
N ALA A 102 4.64 18.90 -40.72
CA ALA A 102 3.27 18.52 -41.05
C ALA A 102 2.89 18.86 -42.50
N ASN A 103 3.36 19.98 -43.03
CA ASN A 103 3.12 20.37 -44.43
C ASN A 103 3.82 19.42 -45.40
N LEU A 104 5.05 18.98 -45.09
CA LEU A 104 5.77 17.98 -45.87
C LEU A 104 5.03 16.63 -45.87
N LEU A 105 4.53 16.19 -44.72
CA LEU A 105 3.78 14.93 -44.64
C LEU A 105 2.44 15.02 -45.41
N LYS A 106 1.77 16.18 -45.36
CA LYS A 106 0.57 16.43 -46.16
C LYS A 106 0.84 16.39 -47.65
N SER A 107 1.97 16.96 -48.11
CA SER A 107 2.33 16.90 -49.54
C SER A 107 2.67 15.47 -50.00
N GLN A 108 2.97 14.57 -49.06
CA GLN A 108 3.17 13.13 -49.30
C GLN A 108 1.88 12.31 -49.15
N GLY A 109 0.74 12.93 -48.87
CA GLY A 109 -0.57 12.26 -48.77
C GLY A 109 -0.96 11.78 -47.37
N TYR A 110 -0.18 12.10 -46.34
CA TYR A 110 -0.52 11.75 -44.95
C TYR A 110 -1.44 12.81 -44.30
N GLN A 111 -2.10 12.43 -43.20
CA GLN A 111 -2.98 13.31 -42.42
C GLN A 111 -2.42 13.54 -41.00
N PRO A 112 -1.33 14.31 -40.86
CA PRO A 112 -0.73 14.58 -39.56
C PRO A 112 -1.61 15.51 -38.71
N TYR A 113 -1.55 15.33 -37.40
CA TYR A 113 -2.15 16.22 -36.40
C TYR A 113 -1.05 16.79 -35.50
N LEU A 114 -1.03 18.11 -35.30
CA LEU A 114 -0.09 18.75 -34.40
C LEU A 114 -0.61 18.67 -32.97
N LYS A 115 0.17 18.05 -32.08
CA LYS A 115 -0.05 18.12 -30.64
C LYS A 115 0.66 19.38 -30.10
N PRO A 116 -0.09 20.30 -29.46
CA PRO A 116 0.48 21.51 -28.87
C PRO A 116 1.33 21.22 -27.63
#